data_AF-I0CKY1-F1
#
_entry.id   AF-I0CKY1-F1
#
_cell.length_a   1.000
_cell.length_b   1.000
_cell.length_c   1.000
_cell.angle_alpha   90.00
_cell.angle_beta   90.00
_cell.angle_gamma   90.00
#
_symmetry.space_group_name_H-M   'P 1'
#
loop_
_entity.id
_entity.type
_entity.pdbx_description
1 polymer ?
#
loop_
_entity_poly.entity_id
_entity_poly.type
_entity_poly.pdbx_seq_one_letter_code
_entity_poly.pdbx_strand_id
1 'polypeptide(L)'
;KLLLEDLPNVDAWMGIGTAYCGVPNRISYHLNLMGPSTAVDAACASSLVAIHHGRQAIMIGESKIAIVGGVNALTGPGLTRVLDKAGAVSPEGRCLSFDDSAHGYGRGEGAAVVILKHLDSAIRDGDNIVAVLKGSAVAQDGKTNGIMAPNAKAQELVARQALQQAKVEPSTIQYVEAH
;
A
#
# COMPACT_ATOMS: atom_id res chain seq x y z
N LYS A 1 -19.35 -9.41 -8.86
CA LYS A 1 -19.47 -8.22 -9.73
C LYS A 1 -20.88 -7.69 -9.49
N LEU A 2 -21.15 -6.39 -9.65
CA LEU A 2 -22.52 -5.88 -9.67
C LEU A 2 -22.87 -5.69 -11.15
N LEU A 3 -23.18 -6.79 -11.83
CA LEU A 3 -23.67 -6.76 -13.20
C LEU A 3 -25.18 -6.45 -13.19
N LEU A 4 -25.75 -6.05 -14.32
CA LEU A 4 -27.19 -5.80 -14.45
C LEU A 4 -28.04 -7.02 -14.04
N GLU A 5 -27.50 -8.22 -14.22
CA GLU A 5 -28.10 -9.50 -13.81
C GLU A 5 -28.08 -9.74 -12.29
N ASP A 6 -27.21 -9.06 -11.54
CA ASP A 6 -27.09 -9.17 -10.09
C ASP A 6 -28.05 -8.23 -9.34
N LEU A 7 -28.70 -7.29 -10.05
CA LEU A 7 -29.61 -6.29 -9.47
C LEU A 7 -30.72 -6.88 -8.57
N PRO A 8 -31.35 -8.03 -8.91
CA PRO A 8 -32.35 -8.65 -8.04
C PRO A 8 -31.80 -9.17 -6.71
N ASN A 9 -30.49 -9.36 -6.60
CA ASN A 9 -29.82 -9.93 -5.42
C ASN A 9 -29.12 -8.86 -4.57
N VAL A 10 -29.30 -7.57 -4.87
CA VAL A 10 -28.66 -6.49 -4.12
C VAL A 10 -29.28 -6.35 -2.74
N ASP A 11 -28.46 -6.52 -1.70
CA ASP A 11 -28.84 -6.24 -0.32
C ASP A 11 -28.27 -4.91 0.20
N ALA A 12 -28.83 -4.41 1.30
CA ALA A 12 -28.47 -3.11 1.89
C ALA A 12 -27.01 -3.03 2.38
N TRP A 13 -26.38 -4.17 2.67
CA TRP A 13 -25.03 -4.24 3.22
C TRP A 13 -23.96 -4.38 2.14
N MET A 14 -24.32 -4.76 0.91
CA MET A 14 -23.36 -4.91 -0.19
C MET A 14 -22.53 -3.64 -0.43
N GLY A 15 -23.15 -2.45 -0.31
CA GLY A 15 -22.44 -1.18 -0.51
C GLY A 15 -21.21 -1.04 0.39
N ILE A 16 -21.38 -1.19 1.72
CA ILE A 16 -20.26 -1.15 2.68
C ILE A 16 -19.50 -2.48 2.78
N GLY A 17 -20.09 -3.57 2.28
CA GLY A 17 -19.50 -4.91 2.21
C GLY A 17 -18.35 -5.00 1.21
N THR A 18 -18.48 -4.30 0.07
CA THR A 18 -17.49 -4.38 -1.02
C THR A 18 -16.75 -3.08 -1.29
N ALA A 19 -17.16 -1.95 -0.70
CA ALA A 19 -16.44 -0.68 -0.87
C ALA A 19 -15.07 -0.72 -0.20
N TYR A 20 -14.04 -0.19 -0.87
CA TYR A 20 -12.69 -0.09 -0.32
C TYR A 20 -12.66 0.67 1.03
N CYS A 21 -13.44 1.73 1.16
CA CYS A 21 -13.56 2.49 2.42
C CYS A 21 -14.15 1.64 3.57
N GLY A 22 -14.86 0.55 3.27
CA GLY A 22 -15.43 -0.34 4.27
C GLY A 22 -14.36 -1.03 5.12
N VAL A 23 -13.18 -1.30 4.57
CA VAL A 23 -12.09 -1.97 5.32
C VAL A 23 -11.61 -1.12 6.51
N PRO A 24 -11.09 0.10 6.33
CA PRO A 24 -10.64 0.93 7.46
C PRO A 24 -11.82 1.38 8.34
N ASN A 25 -12.98 1.69 7.76
CA ASN A 25 -14.14 2.16 8.53
C ASN A 25 -14.69 1.07 9.46
N ARG A 26 -14.63 -0.22 9.09
CA ARG A 26 -15.02 -1.33 9.98
C ARG A 26 -14.10 -1.44 11.18
N ILE A 27 -12.80 -1.22 10.99
CA ILE A 27 -11.82 -1.19 12.08
C ILE A 27 -12.14 -0.01 13.01
N SER A 28 -12.32 1.19 12.46
CA SER A 28 -12.67 2.38 13.25
C SER A 28 -13.98 2.20 14.01
N TYR A 29 -15.01 1.67 13.35
CA TYR A 29 -16.31 1.39 13.98
C TYR A 29 -16.18 0.41 15.14
N HIS A 30 -15.51 -0.73 14.92
CA HIS A 30 -15.41 -1.78 15.93
C HIS A 30 -14.55 -1.36 17.15
N LEU A 31 -13.52 -0.54 16.92
CA LEU A 31 -12.63 -0.04 17.96
C LEU A 31 -13.05 1.32 18.52
N ASN A 32 -14.19 1.87 18.09
CA ASN A 32 -14.69 3.21 18.45
C ASN A 32 -13.63 4.33 18.26
N LEU A 33 -12.92 4.29 17.13
CA LEU A 33 -11.90 5.27 16.78
C LEU A 33 -12.53 6.44 16.01
N MET A 34 -12.19 7.66 16.40
CA MET A 34 -12.75 8.90 15.84
C MET A 34 -11.73 9.72 15.02
N GLY A 35 -10.56 9.14 14.73
CA GLY A 35 -9.55 9.75 13.86
C GLY A 35 -9.83 9.54 12.37
N PRO A 36 -8.94 10.01 11.47
CA PRO A 36 -9.05 9.77 10.03
C PRO A 36 -9.16 8.27 9.72
N SER A 37 -10.09 7.92 8.82
CA SER A 37 -10.32 6.54 8.37
C SER A 37 -10.56 6.53 6.88
N THR A 38 -9.54 6.14 6.12
CA THR A 38 -9.54 6.26 4.65
C THR A 38 -8.92 5.04 4.01
N ALA A 39 -9.49 4.64 2.86
CA ALA A 39 -8.87 3.69 1.97
C ALA A 39 -8.04 4.45 0.93
N VAL A 40 -6.90 3.89 0.58
CA VAL A 40 -5.98 4.45 -0.42
C VAL A 40 -5.87 3.46 -1.56
N ASP A 41 -6.06 3.93 -2.79
CA ASP A 41 -5.81 3.16 -4.00
C ASP A 41 -4.70 3.87 -4.81
N ALA A 42 -3.50 3.34 -4.69
CA ALA A 42 -2.34 3.67 -5.49
C ALA A 42 -1.81 2.39 -6.18
N ALA A 43 -2.71 1.50 -6.58
CA ALA A 43 -2.39 0.18 -7.13
C ALA A 43 -1.40 -0.59 -6.24
N CYS A 44 -0.29 -1.10 -6.81
CA CYS A 44 0.70 -1.90 -6.08
C CYS A 44 1.38 -1.16 -4.91
N ALA A 45 1.37 0.17 -4.91
CA ALA A 45 2.00 0.98 -3.86
C ALA A 45 1.05 1.32 -2.69
N SER A 46 -0.23 0.91 -2.75
CA SER A 46 -1.29 1.36 -1.84
C SER A 46 -0.94 1.26 -0.35
N SER A 47 -0.34 0.13 0.09
CA SER A 47 0.01 -0.08 1.50
C SER A 47 1.13 0.84 1.98
N LEU A 48 2.14 1.10 1.14
CA LEU A 48 3.22 2.04 1.46
C LEU A 48 2.73 3.49 1.47
N VAL A 49 1.80 3.85 0.58
CA VAL A 49 1.15 5.17 0.60
C VAL A 49 0.29 5.33 1.86
N ALA A 50 -0.43 4.29 2.29
CA ALA A 50 -1.16 4.30 3.56
C ALA A 50 -0.22 4.50 4.76
N ILE A 51 0.94 3.83 4.77
CA ILE A 51 1.99 4.04 5.79
C ILE A 51 2.50 5.49 5.76
N HIS A 52 2.76 6.04 4.57
CA HIS A 52 3.19 7.43 4.42
C HIS A 52 2.14 8.41 4.99
N HIS A 53 0.86 8.23 4.66
CA HIS A 53 -0.21 9.07 5.20
C HIS A 53 -0.37 8.93 6.71
N GLY A 54 -0.31 7.71 7.26
CA GLY A 54 -0.34 7.50 8.71
C GLY A 54 0.83 8.18 9.43
N ARG A 55 2.03 8.13 8.85
CA ARG A 55 3.18 8.91 9.34
C ARG A 55 2.87 10.41 9.30
N GLN A 56 2.39 10.94 8.17
CA GLN A 56 2.09 12.37 8.05
C GLN A 56 1.06 12.82 9.09
N ALA A 57 -0.05 12.08 9.24
CA ALA A 57 -1.09 12.38 10.23
C ALA A 57 -0.53 12.44 11.67
N ILE A 58 0.43 11.56 12.01
CA ILE A 58 1.13 11.62 13.30
C ILE A 58 2.04 12.85 13.39
N MET A 59 2.82 13.12 12.36
CA MET A 59 3.79 14.22 12.36
C MET A 59 3.13 15.60 12.43
N ILE A 60 1.93 15.77 11.85
CA ILE A 60 1.17 17.03 11.91
C ILE A 60 0.20 17.10 13.10
N GLY A 61 0.13 16.05 13.93
CA GLY A 61 -0.70 16.01 15.13
C GLY A 61 -2.18 15.71 14.89
N GLU A 62 -2.59 15.35 13.67
CA GLU A 62 -3.95 14.91 13.35
C GLU A 62 -4.27 13.54 14.00
N SER A 63 -3.25 12.72 14.26
CA SER A 63 -3.38 11.43 14.93
C SER A 63 -2.25 11.19 15.93
N LYS A 64 -2.53 10.49 17.03
CA LYS A 64 -1.48 10.08 17.98
C LYS A 64 -0.90 8.70 17.65
N ILE A 65 -1.74 7.86 17.07
CA ILE A 65 -1.48 6.49 16.63
C ILE A 65 -2.14 6.34 15.27
N ALA A 66 -1.53 5.60 14.35
CA ALA A 66 -2.15 5.24 13.07
C ALA A 66 -2.13 3.73 12.89
N ILE A 67 -3.28 3.17 12.50
CA ILE A 67 -3.41 1.78 12.04
C ILE A 67 -3.31 1.82 10.52
N VAL A 68 -2.25 1.25 9.97
CA VAL A 68 -1.97 1.30 8.52
C VAL A 68 -1.64 -0.08 7.99
N GLY A 69 -1.98 -0.34 6.73
CA GLY A 69 -1.79 -1.67 6.17
C GLY A 69 -2.33 -1.78 4.75
N GLY A 70 -2.46 -3.01 4.29
CA GLY A 70 -3.04 -3.33 2.99
C GLY A 70 -3.63 -4.73 3.00
N VAL A 71 -4.62 -4.94 2.14
CA VAL A 71 -5.23 -6.24 1.88
C VAL A 71 -5.41 -6.41 0.38
N ASN A 72 -5.06 -7.58 -0.13
CA ASN A 72 -5.35 -8.00 -1.49
C ASN A 72 -5.94 -9.42 -1.48
N ALA A 73 -7.12 -9.55 -2.06
CA ALA A 73 -7.82 -10.82 -2.24
C ALA A 73 -8.26 -10.97 -3.70
N LEU A 74 -7.95 -12.10 -4.30
CA LEU A 74 -8.26 -12.45 -5.68
C LEU A 74 -9.65 -13.08 -5.77
N THR A 75 -10.67 -12.28 -5.53
CA THR A 75 -12.08 -12.71 -5.44
C THR A 75 -12.72 -13.12 -6.78
N GLY A 76 -11.97 -13.07 -7.87
CA GLY A 76 -12.43 -13.54 -9.17
C GLY A 76 -11.40 -13.38 -10.29
N PRO A 77 -11.62 -14.00 -11.45
CA PRO A 77 -10.63 -14.07 -12.53
C PRO A 77 -10.51 -12.77 -13.34
N GLY A 78 -11.40 -11.81 -13.14
CA GLY A 78 -11.53 -10.64 -14.01
C GLY A 78 -10.25 -9.81 -14.11
N LEU A 79 -9.71 -9.38 -12.97
CA LEU A 79 -8.48 -8.58 -12.93
C LEU A 79 -7.27 -9.38 -13.42
N THR A 80 -7.17 -10.67 -13.07
CA THR A 80 -6.11 -11.54 -13.59
C THR A 80 -6.11 -11.56 -15.12
N ARG A 81 -7.27 -11.73 -15.75
CA ARG A 81 -7.40 -11.76 -17.22
C ARG A 81 -7.04 -10.41 -17.86
N VAL A 82 -7.39 -9.29 -17.22
CA VAL A 82 -7.01 -7.96 -17.71
C VAL A 82 -5.48 -7.81 -17.71
N LEU A 83 -4.82 -8.20 -16.61
CA LEU A 83 -3.38 -8.09 -16.47
C LEU A 83 -2.61 -9.06 -17.38
N ASP A 84 -3.14 -10.28 -17.56
CA ASP A 84 -2.63 -11.26 -18.53
C ASP A 84 -2.69 -10.71 -19.96
N LYS A 85 -3.84 -10.13 -20.36
CA LYS A 85 -3.97 -9.46 -21.66
C LYS A 85 -3.08 -8.24 -21.84
N ALA A 86 -2.69 -7.59 -20.74
CA ALA A 86 -1.73 -6.50 -20.74
C ALA A 86 -0.26 -6.98 -20.75
N GLY A 87 -0.01 -8.30 -20.68
CA GLY A 87 1.33 -8.88 -20.64
C GLY A 87 2.05 -8.70 -19.30
N ALA A 88 1.32 -8.41 -18.22
CA ALA A 88 1.93 -8.12 -16.92
C ALA A 88 2.16 -9.37 -16.05
N VAL A 89 1.40 -10.46 -16.29
CA VAL A 89 1.42 -11.67 -15.45
C VAL A 89 2.29 -12.74 -16.11
N SER A 90 3.12 -13.41 -15.31
CA SER A 90 3.87 -14.59 -15.79
C SER A 90 2.92 -15.79 -16.00
N PRO A 91 3.02 -16.52 -17.13
CA PRO A 91 2.29 -17.78 -17.35
C PRO A 91 2.60 -18.86 -16.31
N GLU A 92 3.78 -18.79 -15.67
CA GLU A 92 4.20 -19.71 -14.61
C GLU A 92 3.66 -19.30 -13.23
N GLY A 93 3.05 -18.12 -13.13
CA GLY A 93 2.46 -17.59 -11.90
C GLY A 93 3.49 -17.26 -10.83
N ARG A 94 4.76 -17.06 -11.18
CA ARG A 94 5.87 -16.77 -10.25
C ARG A 94 6.56 -15.47 -10.62
N CYS A 95 7.14 -14.81 -9.62
CA CYS A 95 8.04 -13.68 -9.82
C CYS A 95 9.47 -14.22 -9.90
N LEU A 96 10.15 -14.00 -11.02
CA LEU A 96 11.57 -14.30 -11.21
C LEU A 96 12.36 -12.99 -11.08
N SER A 97 12.24 -12.30 -9.95
CA SER A 97 12.83 -10.96 -9.78
C SER A 97 14.33 -10.98 -10.05
N PHE A 98 14.78 -10.09 -10.94
CA PHE A 98 16.18 -9.95 -11.38
C PHE A 98 16.76 -11.10 -12.20
N ASP A 99 15.93 -12.06 -12.63
CA ASP A 99 16.36 -13.14 -13.53
C ASP A 99 16.26 -12.72 -15.01
N ASP A 100 17.18 -13.17 -15.85
CA ASP A 100 17.17 -12.91 -17.31
C ASP A 100 15.95 -13.52 -18.00
N SER A 101 15.40 -14.61 -17.43
CA SER A 101 14.19 -15.27 -17.91
C SER A 101 12.90 -14.66 -17.35
N ALA A 102 12.95 -13.55 -16.61
CA ALA A 102 11.76 -12.90 -16.05
C ALA A 102 10.80 -12.40 -17.14
N HIS A 103 9.53 -12.79 -17.03
CA HIS A 103 8.52 -12.54 -18.07
C HIS A 103 7.13 -12.19 -17.49
N GLY A 104 7.13 -11.36 -16.44
CA GLY A 104 5.93 -10.92 -15.72
C GLY A 104 5.97 -11.32 -14.24
N TYR A 105 4.93 -10.95 -13.49
CA TYR A 105 4.83 -11.25 -12.06
C TYR A 105 3.75 -12.29 -11.74
N GLY A 106 3.94 -13.02 -10.63
CA GLY A 106 2.92 -13.89 -10.05
C GLY A 106 2.00 -13.11 -9.11
N ARG A 107 0.67 -13.24 -9.28
CA ARG A 107 -0.29 -12.56 -8.39
C ARG A 107 -0.36 -13.29 -7.05
N GLY A 108 -0.33 -12.54 -5.96
CA GLY A 108 -0.45 -13.06 -4.59
C GLY A 108 -1.63 -12.47 -3.83
N GLU A 109 -2.09 -13.19 -2.81
CA GLU A 109 -3.06 -12.72 -1.81
C GLU A 109 -2.35 -12.45 -0.49
N GLY A 110 -2.87 -11.52 0.30
CA GLY A 110 -2.33 -11.25 1.61
C GLY A 110 -2.96 -10.06 2.30
N ALA A 111 -2.79 -9.99 3.60
CA ALA A 111 -3.14 -8.85 4.41
C ALA A 111 -2.02 -8.60 5.44
N ALA A 112 -1.67 -7.33 5.64
CA ALA A 112 -0.70 -6.92 6.65
C ALA A 112 -1.13 -5.60 7.27
N VAL A 113 -0.90 -5.46 8.57
CA VAL A 113 -1.19 -4.25 9.35
C VAL A 113 -0.01 -3.96 10.25
N VAL A 114 0.34 -2.68 10.37
CA VAL A 114 1.30 -2.16 11.35
C VAL A 114 0.69 -1.00 12.11
N ILE A 115 1.14 -0.81 13.34
CA ILE A 115 0.73 0.29 14.20
C ILE A 115 1.87 1.29 14.26
N LEU A 116 1.58 2.53 13.88
CA LEU A 116 2.53 3.64 13.96
C LEU A 116 2.21 4.53 15.15
N LYS A 117 3.27 5.02 15.81
CA LYS A 117 3.21 5.97 16.90
C LYS A 117 4.48 6.82 16.90
N HIS A 118 4.41 8.05 17.40
CA HIS A 118 5.62 8.85 17.57
C HIS A 118 6.59 8.15 18.53
N LEU A 119 7.88 8.07 18.18
CA LEU A 119 8.87 7.27 18.90
C LEU A 119 8.94 7.64 20.39
N ASP A 120 9.02 8.94 20.70
CA ASP A 120 9.07 9.41 22.10
C ASP A 120 7.83 9.00 22.90
N SER A 121 6.67 8.94 22.23
CA SER A 121 5.44 8.47 22.88
C SER A 121 5.44 6.96 23.07
N ALA A 122 5.97 6.19 22.11
CA ALA A 122 6.11 4.74 22.24
C ALA A 122 7.05 4.38 23.40
N ILE A 123 8.18 5.09 23.52
CA ILE A 123 9.15 4.91 24.62
C ILE A 123 8.50 5.25 25.97
N ARG A 124 7.87 6.43 26.07
CA ARG A 124 7.22 6.87 27.31
C ARG A 124 6.13 5.91 27.77
N ASP A 125 5.36 5.38 26.83
CA ASP A 125 4.23 4.52 27.13
C ASP A 125 4.65 3.05 27.30
N GLY A 126 5.94 2.72 27.13
CA GLY A 126 6.49 1.38 27.34
C GLY A 126 6.11 0.37 26.25
N ASP A 127 5.82 0.85 25.04
CA ASP A 127 5.40 0.01 23.92
C ASP A 127 6.56 -0.87 23.41
N ASN A 128 6.23 -2.05 22.87
CA ASN A 128 7.20 -2.86 22.16
C ASN A 128 7.50 -2.26 20.77
N ILE A 129 8.71 -1.75 20.57
CA ILE A 129 9.14 -1.09 19.33
C ILE A 129 9.86 -2.11 18.44
N VAL A 130 9.19 -2.55 17.38
CA VAL A 130 9.74 -3.54 16.43
C VAL A 130 10.74 -2.90 15.45
N ALA A 131 10.46 -1.68 14.99
CA ALA A 131 11.30 -0.93 14.06
C ALA A 131 10.98 0.58 14.11
N VAL A 132 11.82 1.40 13.47
CA VAL A 132 11.63 2.86 13.38
C VAL A 132 11.52 3.30 11.92
N LEU A 133 10.38 3.91 11.55
CA LEU A 133 10.19 4.53 10.23
C LEU A 133 10.87 5.91 10.19
N LYS A 134 12.14 5.94 9.74
CA LYS A 134 12.96 7.16 9.70
C LYS A 134 12.42 8.21 8.72
N GLY A 135 11.98 7.79 7.54
CA GLY A 135 11.48 8.67 6.50
C GLY A 135 10.66 7.90 5.46
N SER A 136 9.89 8.62 4.66
CA SER A 136 9.12 8.09 3.53
C SER A 136 8.83 9.22 2.54
N ALA A 137 8.61 8.87 1.29
CA ALA A 137 8.19 9.79 0.24
C ALA A 137 7.26 9.07 -0.74
N VAL A 138 6.40 9.83 -1.42
CA VAL A 138 5.50 9.35 -2.47
C VAL A 138 5.63 10.29 -3.66
N ALA A 139 5.78 9.73 -4.85
CA ALA A 139 5.91 10.49 -6.09
C ALA A 139 5.21 9.75 -7.24
N GLN A 140 5.06 10.42 -8.38
CA GLN A 140 4.46 9.86 -9.58
C GLN A 140 5.49 9.89 -10.72
N ASP A 141 5.42 8.90 -11.61
CA ASP A 141 6.39 8.70 -12.69
C ASP A 141 6.41 9.80 -13.78
N GLY A 142 5.42 10.69 -13.77
CA GLY A 142 5.18 11.69 -14.78
C GLY A 142 4.73 11.09 -16.10
N LYS A 143 5.16 11.72 -17.20
CA LYS A 143 4.91 11.25 -18.56
C LYS A 143 5.95 10.20 -18.95
N THR A 144 5.50 8.98 -19.26
CA THR A 144 6.32 7.84 -19.69
C THR A 144 5.85 7.30 -21.04
N ASN A 145 6.46 6.22 -21.55
CA ASN A 145 6.09 5.57 -22.83
C ASN A 145 4.77 4.77 -22.79
N GLY A 146 3.95 4.99 -21.76
CA GLY A 146 2.64 4.38 -21.55
C GLY A 146 2.28 4.54 -20.07
N ILE A 147 1.00 4.70 -19.73
CA ILE A 147 0.59 5.04 -18.35
C ILE A 147 1.00 4.01 -17.28
N MET A 148 1.37 2.79 -17.70
CA MET A 148 1.85 1.72 -16.82
C MET A 148 3.39 1.51 -16.90
N ALA A 149 4.09 2.24 -17.76
CA ALA A 149 5.54 2.09 -17.93
C ALA A 149 6.28 2.81 -16.79
N PRO A 150 7.23 2.15 -16.11
CA PRO A 150 7.95 2.74 -14.98
C PRO A 150 8.94 3.82 -15.42
N ASN A 151 9.29 4.72 -14.50
CA ASN A 151 10.30 5.75 -14.72
C ASN A 151 11.47 5.68 -13.72
N ALA A 152 12.64 5.24 -14.19
CA ALA A 152 13.84 5.12 -13.36
C ALA A 152 14.26 6.46 -12.69
N LYS A 153 14.10 7.60 -13.37
CA LYS A 153 14.42 8.91 -12.79
C LYS A 153 13.46 9.30 -11.67
N ALA A 154 12.19 8.93 -11.80
CA ALA A 154 11.20 9.16 -10.74
C ALA A 154 11.45 8.25 -9.53
N GLN A 155 11.83 6.99 -9.76
CA GLN A 155 12.23 6.07 -8.70
C GLN A 155 13.48 6.56 -7.94
N GLU A 156 14.48 7.07 -8.66
CA GLU A 156 15.65 7.71 -8.03
C GLU A 156 15.23 8.93 -7.20
N LEU A 157 14.38 9.80 -7.75
CA LEU A 157 13.93 11.01 -7.07
C LEU A 157 13.18 10.70 -5.77
N VAL A 158 12.22 9.77 -5.80
CA VAL A 158 11.44 9.42 -4.60
C VAL A 158 12.32 8.76 -3.54
N ALA A 159 13.30 7.93 -3.94
CA ALA A 159 14.28 7.36 -3.02
C ALA A 159 15.14 8.45 -2.35
N ARG A 160 15.64 9.42 -3.13
CA ARG A 160 16.39 10.57 -2.59
C ARG A 160 15.56 11.41 -1.63
N GLN A 161 14.29 11.66 -1.94
CA GLN A 161 13.37 12.37 -1.06
C GLN A 161 13.14 11.60 0.25
N ALA A 162 12.94 10.28 0.19
CA ALA A 162 12.78 9.45 1.38
C ALA A 162 14.03 9.49 2.29
N LEU A 163 15.23 9.40 1.70
CA LEU A 163 16.50 9.50 2.41
C LEU A 163 16.71 10.89 3.05
N GLN A 164 16.38 11.96 2.31
CA GLN A 164 16.44 13.32 2.82
C GLN A 164 15.50 13.51 4.02
N GLN A 165 14.26 13.01 3.93
CA GLN A 165 13.31 13.03 5.03
C GLN A 165 13.77 12.19 6.23
N ALA A 166 14.47 11.07 5.96
CA ALA A 166 15.05 10.23 7.00
C ALA A 166 16.31 10.84 7.64
N LYS A 167 16.94 11.81 6.98
CA LYS A 167 18.28 12.33 7.31
C LYS A 167 19.32 11.19 7.37
N VAL A 168 19.29 10.32 6.36
CA VAL A 168 20.14 9.13 6.25
C VAL A 168 20.98 9.21 4.98
N GLU A 169 22.27 8.96 5.11
CA GLU A 169 23.19 8.87 3.97
C GLU A 169 22.96 7.55 3.21
N PRO A 170 22.88 7.58 1.86
CA PRO A 170 22.62 6.37 1.07
C PRO A 170 23.61 5.22 1.34
N SER A 171 24.87 5.55 1.62
CA SER A 171 25.93 4.57 1.89
C SER A 171 25.75 3.78 3.18
N THR A 172 24.84 4.20 4.06
CA THR A 172 24.54 3.50 5.31
C THR A 172 23.40 2.48 5.14
N ILE A 173 22.74 2.44 3.97
CA ILE A 173 21.70 1.47 3.67
C ILE A 173 22.35 0.12 3.35
N GLN A 174 22.03 -0.89 4.16
CA GLN A 174 22.58 -2.24 4.04
C GLN A 174 21.71 -3.18 3.20
N TYR A 175 20.42 -2.87 3.09
CA TYR A 175 19.43 -3.73 2.45
C TYR A 175 18.33 -2.90 1.80
N VAL A 176 17.85 -3.37 0.65
CA VAL A 176 16.70 -2.81 -0.06
C VAL A 176 15.74 -3.96 -0.36
N GLU A 177 14.56 -3.94 0.26
CA GLU A 177 13.43 -4.72 -0.19
C GLU A 177 12.88 -4.05 -1.46
N ALA A 178 13.10 -4.67 -2.62
CA ALA A 178 12.66 -4.11 -3.90
C ALA A 178 11.15 -4.28 -4.11
N HIS A 179 10.63 -3.64 -5.17
CA HIS A 179 9.24 -3.78 -5.59
C HIS A 179 8.96 -5.19 -6.15
#